data_AF-A0A5D2PN53-F1
#
_entry.id   AF-A0A5D2PN53-F1
#
_cell.length_a   1.000
_cell.length_b   1.000
_cell.length_c   1.000
_cell.angle_alpha   90.00
_cell.angle_beta   90.00
_cell.angle_gamma   90.00
#
_symmetry.space_group_name_H-M   'P 1'
#
loop_
_entity.id
_entity.type
_entity.pdbx_description
1 polymer ?
#
loop_
_entity_poly.entity_id
_entity_poly.type
_entity_poly.pdbx_seq_one_letter_code
_entity_poly.pdbx_strand_id
1 'polypeptide(L)'
;MNEVRNPVSLESYSPPPELLQILPRNSTHRRSDSGPQIGPNNPKFILGMQALLDLIFAVDGSISDAAKLLGMSTGALSRLILSDDSLWKAVNKLRASKGMKPLK
;
A
#
# COMPACT_ATOMS: atom_id res chain seq x y z
N MET A 1 19.50 9.26 4.34
CA MET A 1 18.76 8.48 5.36
C MET A 1 18.43 7.16 4.69
N ASN A 2 18.98 6.05 5.18
CA ASN A 2 18.95 4.74 4.51
C ASN A 2 17.50 4.25 4.32
N GLU A 3 16.99 4.27 3.08
CA GLU A 3 15.74 3.60 2.69
C GLU A 3 15.98 2.08 2.65
N VAL A 4 15.93 1.41 3.79
CA VAL A 4 15.90 -0.06 3.85
C VAL A 4 14.47 -0.49 3.55
N ARG A 5 14.17 -0.75 2.28
CA ARG A 5 12.91 -1.37 1.84
C ARG A 5 13.04 -2.89 1.93
N ASN A 6 12.00 -3.56 2.42
CA ASN A 6 12.01 -5.01 2.42
C ASN A 6 11.73 -5.52 0.98
N PRO A 7 12.55 -6.43 0.43
CA PRO A 7 12.28 -6.99 -0.89
C PRO A 7 10.95 -7.75 -0.87
N VAL A 8 10.08 -7.47 -1.83
CA VAL A 8 8.77 -8.10 -1.98
C VAL A 8 8.83 -9.14 -3.09
N SER A 9 8.63 -10.41 -2.74
CA SER A 9 8.49 -11.50 -3.73
C SER A 9 7.11 -11.45 -4.37
N LEU A 10 7.04 -11.12 -5.67
CA LEU A 10 5.77 -10.93 -6.38
C LEU A 10 5.06 -12.24 -6.76
N GLU A 11 5.80 -13.33 -7.02
CA GLU A 11 5.23 -14.61 -7.49
C GLU A 11 4.34 -15.32 -6.47
N SER A 12 4.55 -15.05 -5.18
CA SER A 12 3.78 -15.64 -4.07
C SER A 12 3.45 -14.59 -3.03
N TYR A 13 3.16 -13.37 -3.49
CA TYR A 13 2.93 -12.25 -2.60
C TYR A 13 1.74 -12.52 -1.67
N SER A 14 2.00 -12.45 -0.37
CA SER A 14 0.99 -12.46 0.67
C SER A 14 1.11 -11.16 1.46
N PRO A 15 0.08 -10.30 1.47
CA PRO A 15 0.13 -9.04 2.20
C PRO A 15 0.35 -9.28 3.71
N PRO A 16 1.22 -8.53 4.38
CA PRO A 16 1.40 -8.65 5.83
C PRO A 16 0.13 -8.21 6.57
N PRO A 17 -0.12 -8.70 7.80
CA PRO A 17 -1.32 -8.37 8.57
C PRO A 17 -1.54 -6.86 8.76
N GLU A 18 -0.47 -6.10 8.97
CA GLU A 18 -0.51 -4.65 9.17
C GLU A 18 -1.02 -3.93 7.91
N LEU A 19 -0.64 -4.42 6.73
CA LEU A 19 -1.17 -3.91 5.46
C LEU A 19 -2.67 -4.21 5.35
N LEU A 20 -3.07 -5.46 5.62
CA LEU A 20 -4.48 -5.87 5.59
C LEU A 20 -5.37 -5.05 6.55
N GLN A 21 -4.81 -4.59 7.68
CA GLN A 21 -5.52 -3.77 8.65
C GLN A 21 -5.79 -2.34 8.18
N ILE A 22 -4.95 -1.78 7.29
CA ILE A 22 -5.19 -0.45 6.73
C ILE A 22 -6.03 -0.48 5.44
N LEU A 23 -6.19 -1.65 4.82
CA LEU A 23 -7.02 -1.79 3.62
C LEU A 23 -8.51 -1.57 3.94
N PRO A 24 -9.27 -0.98 2.99
CA PRO A 24 -10.71 -0.87 3.12
C PRO A 24 -11.37 -2.26 3.13
N ARG A 25 -12.52 -2.38 3.81
CA ARG A 25 -13.22 -3.66 4.03
C ARG A 25 -13.57 -4.44 2.76
N ASN A 26 -13.62 -3.78 1.60
CA ASN A 26 -13.94 -4.38 0.31
C ASN A 26 -12.73 -5.00 -0.40
N SER A 27 -11.53 -5.01 0.19
CA SER A 27 -10.39 -5.74 -0.36
C SER A 27 -10.61 -7.25 -0.27
N THR A 28 -10.48 -7.98 -1.37
CA THR A 28 -10.71 -9.44 -1.43
C THR A 28 -9.81 -10.22 -0.46
N HIS A 29 -8.66 -9.67 -0.09
CA HIS A 29 -7.68 -10.33 0.78
C HIS A 29 -7.95 -10.14 2.28
N ARG A 30 -8.95 -9.33 2.67
CA ARG A 30 -9.30 -9.14 4.08
C ARG A 30 -10.09 -10.35 4.58
N ARG A 31 -9.36 -11.36 5.05
CA ARG A 31 -9.94 -12.54 5.72
C ARG A 31 -10.36 -12.19 7.14
N SER A 32 -11.21 -13.04 7.74
CA SER A 32 -11.70 -12.83 9.10
C SER A 32 -10.58 -12.80 10.17
N ASP A 33 -9.41 -13.34 9.84
CA ASP A 33 -8.21 -13.38 10.68
C ASP A 33 -7.36 -12.09 10.62
N SER A 34 -7.65 -11.16 9.71
CA SER A 34 -6.82 -9.97 9.49
C SER A 34 -6.91 -8.92 10.61
N GLY A 35 -7.82 -9.11 11.57
CA GLY A 35 -8.05 -8.18 12.68
C GLY A 35 -8.86 -6.93 12.30
N PRO A 36 -9.10 -6.02 13.26
CA PRO A 36 -9.90 -4.81 13.03
C PRO A 36 -9.22 -3.86 12.05
N GLN A 37 -10.00 -3.03 11.37
CA GLN A 37 -9.44 -1.98 10.50
C GLN A 37 -8.83 -0.89 11.39
N ILE A 38 -7.62 -0.43 11.04
CA ILE A 38 -6.90 0.60 11.78
C ILE A 38 -6.75 1.86 10.92
N GLY A 39 -6.84 3.03 11.56
CA GLY A 39 -6.64 4.33 10.91
C GLY A 39 -5.36 5.02 11.38
N PRO A 40 -5.07 6.24 10.87
CA PRO A 40 -3.81 6.96 11.12
C PRO A 40 -3.44 7.17 12.58
N ASN A 41 -4.42 7.24 13.48
CA ASN A 41 -4.19 7.42 14.91
C ASN A 41 -3.70 6.14 15.63
N ASN A 42 -3.66 5.00 14.94
CA ASN A 42 -3.15 3.74 15.49
C ASN A 42 -1.62 3.63 15.24
N PRO A 43 -0.80 3.33 16.26
CA PRO A 43 0.66 3.18 16.07
C PRO A 43 1.06 2.15 15.01
N LYS A 44 0.24 1.11 14.77
CA LYS A 44 0.49 0.08 13.76
C LYS A 44 0.19 0.54 12.32
N PHE A 45 -0.48 1.68 12.15
CA PHE A 45 -0.82 2.20 10.82
C PHE A 45 0.43 2.46 9.98
N ILE A 46 1.50 2.95 10.61
CA ILE A 46 2.80 3.20 9.97
C ILE A 46 3.38 1.91 9.35
N LEU A 47 3.23 0.76 10.00
CA LEU A 47 3.70 -0.53 9.49
C LEU A 47 2.93 -0.94 8.23
N GLY A 48 1.61 -0.73 8.22
CA GLY A 48 0.77 -0.95 7.05
C GLY A 48 1.15 -0.02 5.88
N MET A 49 1.40 1.26 6.16
CA MET A 49 1.87 2.22 5.15
C MET A 49 3.20 1.81 4.56
N GLN A 50 4.16 1.38 5.39
CA GLN A 50 5.47 0.93 4.93
C GLN A 50 5.34 -0.29 4.01
N ALA A 51 4.56 -1.29 4.40
CA ALA A 51 4.30 -2.46 3.55
C ALA A 51 3.64 -2.09 2.21
N LEU A 52 2.73 -1.11 2.21
CA LEU A 52 2.14 -0.60 0.97
C LEU A 52 3.19 0.07 0.07
N LEU A 53 4.09 0.89 0.64
CA LEU A 53 5.17 1.55 -0.10
C LEU A 53 6.19 0.55 -0.66
N ASP A 54 6.50 -0.50 0.09
CA ASP A 54 7.38 -1.59 -0.35
C ASP A 54 6.76 -2.33 -1.54
N LEU A 55 5.46 -2.67 -1.48
CA LEU A 55 4.74 -3.26 -2.59
C LEU A 55 4.74 -2.36 -3.83
N ILE A 56 4.35 -1.09 -3.68
CA ILE A 56 4.30 -0.14 -4.80
C ILE A 56 5.68 0.02 -5.45
N PHE A 57 6.75 -0.02 -4.66
CA PHE A 57 8.11 0.04 -5.20
C PHE A 57 8.51 -1.22 -5.97
N ALA A 58 8.14 -2.39 -5.46
CA ALA A 58 8.40 -3.67 -6.11
C ALA A 58 7.70 -3.79 -7.48
N VAL A 59 6.59 -3.06 -7.68
CA VAL A 59 5.89 -2.94 -8.97
C VAL A 59 6.20 -1.62 -9.70
N ASP A 60 7.38 -1.05 -9.47
CA ASP A 60 7.89 0.15 -10.16
C ASP A 60 6.95 1.37 -10.13
N GLY A 61 6.24 1.54 -9.02
CA GLY A 61 5.32 2.67 -8.82
C GLY A 61 3.94 2.47 -9.46
N SER A 62 3.66 1.32 -10.07
CA SER A 62 2.36 1.00 -10.68
C SER A 62 1.27 0.78 -9.64
N ILE A 63 0.30 1.69 -9.57
CA ILE A 63 -0.87 1.52 -8.69
C ILE A 63 -1.77 0.37 -9.17
N SER A 64 -1.88 0.18 -10.48
CA SER A 64 -2.71 -0.89 -11.03
C SER A 64 -2.18 -2.27 -10.69
N ASP A 65 -0.87 -2.48 -10.75
CA ASP A 65 -0.28 -3.79 -10.43
C ASP A 65 -0.27 -4.05 -8.92
N ALA A 66 0.00 -3.03 -8.10
CA ALA A 66 -0.17 -3.13 -6.64
C ALA A 66 -1.62 -3.48 -6.27
N ALA A 67 -2.60 -2.86 -6.93
CA ALA A 67 -4.02 -3.14 -6.68
C ALA A 67 -4.40 -4.59 -7.03
N LYS A 68 -3.89 -5.15 -8.13
CA LYS A 68 -4.08 -6.56 -8.49
C LYS A 68 -3.55 -7.49 -7.40
N LEU A 69 -2.34 -7.24 -6.91
CA LEU A 69 -1.71 -8.01 -5.83
C LEU A 69 -2.44 -7.91 -4.50
N LEU A 70 -3.19 -6.83 -4.27
CA LEU A 70 -4.04 -6.65 -3.09
C LEU A 70 -5.49 -7.12 -3.30
N GLY A 71 -5.85 -7.60 -4.49
CA GLY A 71 -7.23 -7.93 -4.85
C GLY A 71 -8.17 -6.75 -4.67
N MET A 72 -7.76 -5.59 -5.18
CA MET A 72 -8.50 -4.35 -5.16
C MET A 72 -8.61 -3.78 -6.58
N SER A 73 -9.60 -2.92 -6.81
CA SER A 73 -9.60 -2.08 -8.01
C SER A 73 -8.55 -0.97 -7.87
N THR A 74 -7.97 -0.52 -8.99
CA THR A 74 -7.04 0.63 -9.00
C THR A 74 -7.66 1.87 -8.35
N GLY A 75 -8.95 2.12 -8.60
CA GLY A 75 -9.67 3.25 -8.00
C GLY A 75 -9.81 3.15 -6.48
N ALA A 76 -10.03 1.95 -5.94
CA ALA A 76 -10.09 1.74 -4.48
C ALA A 76 -8.73 1.99 -3.82
N LEU A 77 -7.64 1.50 -4.43
CA LEU A 77 -6.29 1.75 -3.92
C LEU A 77 -5.90 3.23 -4.03
N SER A 78 -6.20 3.89 -5.16
CA SER A 78 -5.98 5.34 -5.30
C SER A 78 -6.73 6.13 -4.24
N ARG A 79 -8.00 5.79 -3.95
CA ARG A 79 -8.79 6.47 -2.92
C ARG A 79 -8.23 6.27 -1.51
N LEU A 80 -7.70 5.08 -1.20
CA LEU A 80 -6.98 4.84 0.05
C LEU A 80 -5.75 5.75 0.16
N ILE A 81 -4.93 5.82 -0.89
CA ILE A 81 -3.72 6.63 -0.91
C ILE A 81 -4.05 8.13 -0.75
N LEU A 82 -5.09 8.60 -1.45
CA LEU A 82 -5.54 10.00 -1.39
C LEU A 82 -6.24 10.37 -0.08
N SER A 83 -6.62 9.39 0.75
CA SER A 83 -7.30 9.65 2.03
C SER A 83 -6.36 10.12 3.14
N ASP A 84 -5.05 9.96 2.97
CA ASP A 84 -4.03 10.37 3.94
C ASP A 84 -2.91 11.16 3.24
N ASP A 85 -2.66 12.38 3.71
CA ASP A 85 -1.70 13.31 3.09
C ASP A 85 -0.26 12.77 3.15
N SER A 86 0.12 12.09 4.24
CA SER A 86 1.45 11.51 4.39
C SER A 86 1.65 10.34 3.43
N LEU A 87 0.64 9.48 3.28
CA LEU A 87 0.64 8.37 2.34
C LEU A 87 0.69 8.87 0.90
N TRP A 88 -0.15 9.86 0.55
CA TRP A 88 -0.15 10.47 -0.78
C TRP A 88 1.21 11.08 -1.14
N LYS A 89 1.83 11.85 -0.24
CA LYS A 89 3.17 12.43 -0.43
C LYS A 89 4.23 11.35 -0.62
N ALA A 90 4.22 10.31 0.21
CA ALA A 90 5.17 9.21 0.13
C ALA A 90 5.05 8.43 -1.19
N VAL A 91 3.82 8.09 -1.61
CA VAL A 91 3.57 7.41 -2.88
C VAL A 91 3.97 8.28 -4.07
N ASN A 92 3.66 9.57 -4.06
CA ASN A 92 4.04 10.45 -5.16
C ASN A 92 5.55 10.67 -5.25
N LYS A 93 6.26 10.76 -4.11
CA LYS A 93 7.73 10.79 -4.09
C LYS A 93 8.32 9.52 -4.70
N LEU A 94 7.77 8.36 -4.36
CA LEU A 94 8.16 7.06 -4.92
C LEU A 94 7.86 6.98 -6.42
N ARG A 95 6.66 7.38 -6.84
CA ARG A 95 6.28 7.42 -8.26
C ARG A 95 7.23 8.31 -9.06
N ALA A 96 7.57 9.49 -8.53
CA ALA A 96 8.52 10.39 -9.16
C ALA A 96 9.92 9.75 -9.30
N SER A 97 10.40 9.01 -8.30
CA SER A 97 11.69 8.31 -8.39
C SER A 97 11.70 7.16 -9.40
N LYS A 98 10.53 6.66 -9.79
CA LYS A 98 10.31 5.67 -10.86
C LYS A 98 9.91 6.30 -12.21
N GLY A 99 9.96 7.63 -12.34
CA GLY A 99 9.57 8.34 -13.58
C GLY A 99 8.06 8.37 -13.86
N MET A 100 7.23 8.01 -12.89
CA MET A 100 5.77 7.96 -13.01
C MET A 100 5.13 9.31 -12.68
N LYS A 101 4.04 9.64 -13.38
CA LYS A 101 3.23 10.84 -13.09
C LYS A 101 2.63 10.77 -11.67
N PRO A 102 2.48 11.88 -10.95
CA PRO A 102 1.84 11.87 -9.63
C PRO A 102 0.36 11.46 -9.72
N LEU A 103 -0.14 10.89 -8.62
CA LEU A 103 -1.57 10.71 -8.38
C LEU A 103 -2.20 12.06 -8.03
N LYS A 104 -3.38 12.31 -8.60
CA LYS A 104 -4.17 13.54 -8.45
C LYS A 104 -5.50 13.22 -7.79
#